data_AF-X0PJQ4-F1
#
_entry.id   AF-X0PJQ4-F1
#
_cell.length_a   1.000
_cell.length_b   1.000
_cell.length_c   1.000
_cell.angle_alpha   90.00
_cell.angle_beta   90.00
_cell.angle_gamma   90.00
#
_symmetry.space_group_name_H-M   'P 1'
#
loop_
_entity.id
_entity.type
_entity.pdbx_description
1 polymer ?
#
loop_
_entity_poly.entity_id
_entity_poly.type
_entity_poly.pdbx_seq_one_letter_code
_entity_poly.pdbx_strand_id
1 'polypeptide(L)'
;MIVADMEPENVISELAGKNLITATTAGDYLAKNLQTSLSTGQQAALQALTVLSRDGNVVDLSLLIQIKIYFQAGQPVIIQPQQLAKLILKPDASTNSAHEINGFELIIDLTLKKHQAEFENNLSQLTHLQNITRLELFGQGKRVNYSVNWSPMSNPVVENVNQHLTKLDRAVFIYALPKTKYSMRMAVAAARYPRNFDQLIAEFHARNPERALPEIRRVFMTQLSEMLKAATLKRETKPKFELLVDKSKARSDEEFYDNWDPVLFDPRSGEKYAGINMESYESLMAMSVRIPHGPFWQGFTWLLWEISWFGILTEPRQKAIDKAEQSLQNQLEEIKHFDDATNRMKRFIDWYVKQHISDPNLPDFVAKYWPLTTGRREPLIAGEPDVVITEQDPKLLNEFMANYGAEYYRVTG
;
A
#
# COMPACT_ATOMS: atom_id res chain seq x y z
N MET A 1 -26.72 21.98 -3.54
CA MET A 1 -25.51 21.67 -2.77
C MET A 1 -24.37 22.37 -3.49
N ILE A 2 -23.88 23.48 -2.95
CA ILE A 2 -22.82 24.28 -3.57
C ILE A 2 -21.54 23.93 -2.82
N VAL A 3 -20.60 23.26 -3.50
CA VAL A 3 -19.25 23.02 -2.98
C VAL A 3 -18.49 24.31 -3.22
N ALA A 4 -18.34 25.13 -2.19
CA ALA A 4 -17.40 26.25 -2.23
C ALA A 4 -16.04 25.70 -1.82
N ASP A 5 -15.08 25.70 -2.75
CA ASP A 5 -13.67 25.50 -2.43
C ASP A 5 -13.24 26.61 -1.46
N MET A 6 -13.27 26.33 -0.15
CA MET A 6 -12.78 27.26 0.86
C MET A 6 -11.27 27.05 1.02
N GLU A 7 -10.49 28.09 0.73
CA GLU A 7 -9.06 28.07 1.05
C GLU A 7 -8.83 27.83 2.56
N PRO A 8 -7.75 27.10 2.93
CA PRO A 8 -7.40 26.79 4.32
C PRO A 8 -7.48 27.97 5.30
N GLU A 9 -7.06 29.15 4.82
CA GLU A 9 -7.00 30.38 5.61
C GLU A 9 -8.40 30.84 6.02
N ASN A 10 -9.38 30.69 5.14
CA ASN A 10 -10.75 31.12 5.38
C ASN A 10 -11.43 30.35 6.51
N VAL A 11 -11.14 29.05 6.64
CA VAL A 11 -11.78 28.20 7.65
C VAL A 11 -11.23 28.47 9.05
N ILE A 12 -9.91 28.68 9.16
CA ILE A 12 -9.28 29.02 10.45
C ILE A 12 -9.69 30.42 10.90
N SER A 13 -9.72 31.39 9.97
CA SER A 13 -10.21 32.73 10.24
C SER A 13 -11.70 32.75 10.61
N GLU A 14 -12.52 31.87 10.05
CA GLU A 14 -13.94 31.71 10.44
C GLU A 14 -14.08 31.34 11.92
N LEU A 15 -13.29 30.37 12.39
CA LEU A 15 -13.30 29.97 13.80
C LEU A 15 -12.83 31.08 14.74
N ALA A 16 -11.82 31.84 14.33
CA ALA A 16 -11.33 32.99 15.08
C ALA A 16 -12.37 34.13 15.12
N GLY A 17 -13.04 34.42 14.00
CA GLY A 17 -14.12 35.40 13.90
C GLY A 17 -15.33 35.04 14.77
N LYS A 18 -15.60 33.74 14.94
CA LYS A 18 -16.60 33.22 15.88
C LYS A 18 -16.13 33.17 17.34
N ASN A 19 -14.90 33.61 17.63
CA ASN A 19 -14.26 33.55 18.96
C ASN A 19 -14.18 32.13 19.57
N LEU A 20 -14.15 31.10 18.73
CA LEU A 20 -14.00 29.70 19.16
C LEU A 20 -12.54 29.36 19.43
N ILE A 21 -11.65 29.97 18.63
CA ILE A 21 -10.20 29.91 18.79
C ILE A 21 -9.66 31.34 18.91
N THR A 22 -8.56 31.52 19.62
CA THR A 22 -7.95 32.85 19.77
C THR A 22 -7.24 33.29 18.49
N ALA A 23 -7.08 34.60 18.30
CA ALA A 23 -6.28 35.15 17.21
C ALA A 23 -4.83 34.64 17.25
N THR A 24 -4.28 34.42 18.45
CA THR A 24 -2.95 33.82 18.64
C THR A 24 -2.92 32.39 18.12
N THR A 25 -3.87 31.53 18.52
CA THR A 25 -3.97 30.14 18.05
C THR A 25 -4.11 30.06 16.53
N ALA A 26 -4.94 30.92 15.94
CA ALA A 26 -5.09 31.03 14.48
C ALA A 26 -3.79 31.49 13.81
N GLY A 27 -3.14 32.53 14.34
CA GLY A 27 -1.88 33.06 13.84
C GLY A 27 -0.75 32.04 13.89
N ASP A 28 -0.61 31.32 15.00
CA ASP A 28 0.40 30.28 15.21
C ASP A 28 0.27 29.14 14.18
N TYR A 29 -0.95 28.74 13.84
CA TYR A 29 -1.18 27.71 12.83
C TYR A 29 -0.90 28.23 11.41
N LEU A 30 -1.36 29.43 11.07
CA LEU A 30 -1.23 29.99 9.72
C LEU A 30 0.20 30.43 9.38
N ALA A 31 1.00 30.82 10.37
CA ALA A 31 2.36 31.29 10.15
C ALA A 31 3.34 30.20 9.67
N LYS A 32 2.98 28.90 9.78
CA LYS A 32 3.66 27.67 9.30
C LYS A 32 5.16 27.46 9.60
N ASN A 33 5.93 28.48 10.01
CA ASN A 33 7.39 28.50 9.99
C ASN A 33 8.06 29.13 11.23
N LEU A 34 7.32 29.51 12.27
CA LEU A 34 7.87 30.04 13.52
C LEU A 34 7.38 29.18 14.68
N GLN A 35 8.27 28.88 15.63
CA GLN A 35 8.04 28.09 16.85
C GLN A 35 6.58 28.15 17.31
N THR A 36 5.76 27.18 16.90
CA THR A 36 4.33 27.22 17.19
C THR A 36 4.15 26.90 18.67
N SER A 37 3.34 27.66 19.40
CA SER A 37 2.99 27.28 20.78
C SER A 37 1.98 26.12 20.83
N LEU A 38 1.43 25.74 19.67
CA LEU A 38 0.46 24.67 19.52
C LEU A 38 1.08 23.30 19.80
N SER A 39 0.42 22.53 20.65
CA SER A 39 0.70 21.10 20.82
C SER A 39 0.45 20.32 19.52
N THR A 40 1.08 19.15 19.39
CA THR A 40 0.89 18.24 18.25
C THR A 40 -0.60 17.92 17.99
N GLY A 41 -1.40 17.74 19.04
CA GLY A 41 -2.84 17.47 18.92
C GLY A 41 -3.61 18.68 18.35
N GLN A 42 -3.28 19.90 18.79
CA GLN A 42 -3.91 21.12 18.29
C GLN A 42 -3.56 21.38 16.83
N GLN A 43 -2.30 21.20 16.45
CA GLN A 43 -1.89 21.27 15.04
C GLN A 43 -2.63 20.24 14.20
N ALA A 44 -2.72 18.99 14.66
CA ALA A 44 -3.40 17.91 13.96
C ALA A 44 -4.91 18.18 13.79
N ALA A 45 -5.57 18.76 14.79
CA ALA A 45 -6.99 19.12 14.71
C ALA A 45 -7.25 20.23 13.67
N LEU A 46 -6.46 21.31 13.67
CA LEU A 46 -6.59 22.38 12.69
C LEU A 46 -6.21 21.93 11.27
N GLN A 47 -5.25 21.00 11.16
CA GLN A 47 -4.91 20.35 9.90
C GLN A 47 -6.05 19.46 9.40
N ALA A 48 -6.68 18.67 10.29
CA ALA A 48 -7.84 17.87 9.93
C ALA A 48 -8.98 18.74 9.40
N LEU A 49 -9.26 19.87 10.07
CA LEU A 49 -10.24 20.87 9.62
C LEU A 49 -9.97 21.39 8.23
N THR A 50 -8.71 21.73 7.97
CA THR A 50 -8.28 22.22 6.66
C THR A 50 -8.53 21.17 5.58
N VAL A 51 -8.13 19.91 5.83
CA VAL A 51 -8.26 18.82 4.87
C VAL A 51 -9.72 18.43 4.65
N LEU A 52 -10.50 18.33 5.73
CA LEU A 52 -11.91 17.94 5.66
C LEU A 52 -12.78 19.05 5.07
N SER A 53 -12.47 20.33 5.31
CA SER A 53 -13.22 21.43 4.67
C SER A 53 -13.01 21.50 3.17
N ARG A 54 -11.85 21.03 2.67
CA ARG A 54 -11.56 20.95 1.24
C ARG A 54 -12.18 19.71 0.59
N ASP A 55 -12.04 18.55 1.25
CA ASP A 55 -12.39 17.26 0.64
C ASP A 55 -13.76 16.70 1.10
N GLY A 56 -14.45 17.39 2.01
CA GLY A 56 -15.68 16.94 2.66
C GLY A 56 -16.86 17.89 2.46
N ASN A 57 -18.04 17.44 2.88
CA ASN A 57 -19.28 18.20 2.80
C ASN A 57 -19.56 18.89 4.14
N VAL A 58 -19.58 20.22 4.13
CA VAL A 58 -20.03 21.02 5.28
C VAL A 58 -21.55 20.87 5.40
N VAL A 59 -22.01 20.44 6.58
CA VAL A 59 -23.43 20.29 6.87
C VAL A 59 -24.01 21.63 7.33
N ASP A 60 -25.10 22.05 6.71
CA ASP A 60 -25.86 23.22 7.16
C ASP A 60 -26.64 22.90 8.44
N LEU A 61 -26.08 23.32 9.58
CA LEU A 61 -26.65 23.08 10.91
C LEU A 61 -27.99 23.79 11.12
N SER A 62 -28.30 24.84 10.34
CA SER A 62 -29.55 25.60 10.49
C SER A 62 -30.79 24.81 10.05
N LEU A 63 -30.59 23.78 9.20
CA LEU A 63 -31.64 22.90 8.70
C LEU A 63 -31.90 21.70 9.61
N LEU A 64 -31.07 21.52 10.65
CA LEU A 64 -31.16 20.40 11.57
C LEU A 64 -31.97 20.78 12.81
N ILE A 65 -32.65 19.77 13.36
CA ILE A 65 -33.35 19.81 14.64
C ILE A 65 -32.52 19.07 15.69
N GLN A 66 -31.89 17.96 15.31
CA GLN A 66 -31.17 17.09 16.24
C GLN A 66 -30.08 16.30 15.52
N ILE A 67 -29.00 15.99 16.24
CA ILE A 67 -27.95 15.08 15.82
C ILE A 67 -27.83 13.97 16.85
N LYS A 68 -27.86 12.70 16.41
CA LYS A 68 -27.59 11.54 17.27
C LYS A 68 -26.28 10.89 16.86
N ILE A 69 -25.40 10.69 17.83
CA ILE A 69 -24.08 10.07 17.66
C ILE A 69 -24.11 8.71 18.32
N TYR A 70 -23.90 7.67 17.52
CA TYR A 70 -23.86 6.29 17.98
C TYR A 70 -22.42 5.82 18.10
N PHE A 71 -22.18 5.05 19.16
CA PHE A 71 -20.89 4.46 19.47
C PHE A 71 -20.96 2.94 19.27
N GLN A 72 -19.80 2.31 19.11
CA GLN A 72 -19.70 0.84 19.05
C GLN A 72 -20.23 0.18 20.34
N ALA A 73 -20.07 0.86 21.48
CA ALA A 73 -20.64 0.46 22.76
C ALA A 73 -21.19 1.70 23.49
N GLY A 74 -22.34 1.56 24.14
CA GLY A 74 -22.97 2.61 24.93
C GLY A 74 -24.25 3.19 24.31
N GLN A 75 -24.87 4.12 25.04
CA GLN A 75 -26.07 4.83 24.57
C GLN A 75 -25.69 5.94 23.58
N PRO A 76 -26.56 6.24 22.60
CA PRO A 76 -26.31 7.33 21.68
C PRO A 76 -26.31 8.67 22.41
N VAL A 77 -25.39 9.55 22.03
CA VAL A 77 -25.36 10.93 22.52
C VAL A 77 -26.18 11.82 21.60
N ILE A 78 -27.04 12.64 22.19
CA ILE A 78 -27.83 13.64 21.48
C ILE A 78 -27.12 14.99 21.56
N ILE A 79 -26.87 15.60 20.41
CA ILE A 79 -26.35 16.97 20.31
C ILE A 79 -27.38 17.83 19.61
N GLN A 80 -27.64 19.01 20.18
CA GLN A 80 -28.46 20.03 19.55
C GLN A 80 -27.62 20.80 18.53
N PRO A 81 -28.12 21.11 17.32
CA PRO A 81 -27.33 21.77 16.28
C PRO A 81 -26.68 23.08 16.72
N GLN A 82 -27.31 23.82 17.65
CA GLN A 82 -26.76 25.06 18.20
C GLN A 82 -25.46 24.82 18.99
N GLN A 83 -25.27 23.63 19.57
CA GLN A 83 -24.05 23.27 20.32
C GLN A 83 -22.85 22.98 19.41
N LEU A 84 -23.07 22.84 18.10
CA LEU A 84 -22.01 22.66 17.12
C LEU A 84 -21.72 23.98 16.42
N ALA A 85 -20.45 24.32 16.33
CA ALA A 85 -19.97 25.37 15.45
C ALA A 85 -19.86 24.90 14.00
N LYS A 86 -19.51 23.63 13.80
CA LYS A 86 -19.29 23.03 12.47
C LYS A 86 -19.47 21.51 12.51
N LEU A 87 -20.02 20.97 11.43
CA LEU A 87 -20.05 19.55 11.13
C LEU A 87 -19.63 19.35 9.67
N ILE A 88 -18.61 18.51 9.46
CA ILE A 88 -18.10 18.18 8.13
C ILE A 88 -18.10 16.66 7.98
N LEU A 89 -18.61 16.17 6.87
CA LEU A 89 -18.70 14.73 6.56
C LEU A 89 -17.96 14.45 5.25
N LYS A 90 -16.98 13.56 5.26
CA LYS A 90 -16.23 13.13 4.07
C LYS A 90 -16.75 11.76 3.60
N PRO A 91 -17.44 11.68 2.45
CA PRO A 91 -17.88 10.41 1.89
C PRO A 91 -16.72 9.46 1.63
N ASP A 92 -16.98 8.17 1.78
CA ASP A 92 -16.02 7.14 1.42
C ASP A 92 -16.02 6.89 -0.09
N ALA A 93 -14.99 7.39 -0.77
CA ALA A 93 -14.83 7.21 -2.22
C ALA A 93 -14.68 5.74 -2.65
N SER A 94 -14.41 4.82 -1.72
CA SER A 94 -14.35 3.39 -2.00
C SER A 94 -15.72 2.72 -2.10
N THR A 95 -16.80 3.43 -1.75
CA THR A 95 -18.16 2.89 -1.73
C THR A 95 -19.09 3.71 -2.62
N ASN A 96 -20.15 3.07 -3.13
CA ASN A 96 -21.13 3.73 -4.00
C ASN A 96 -22.19 4.53 -3.20
N SER A 97 -21.98 4.75 -1.90
CA SER A 97 -22.96 5.34 -1.00
C SER A 97 -22.48 6.69 -0.46
N ALA A 98 -23.23 7.75 -0.75
CA ALA A 98 -23.00 9.07 -0.15
C ALA A 98 -23.26 9.10 1.38
N HIS A 99 -23.81 8.01 1.94
CA HIS A 99 -24.14 7.85 3.35
C HIS A 99 -23.11 6.99 4.10
N GLU A 100 -22.06 6.53 3.44
CA GLU A 100 -20.91 5.93 4.09
C GLU A 100 -19.77 6.95 4.08
N ILE A 101 -19.20 7.20 5.26
CA ILE A 101 -18.18 8.23 5.46
C ILE A 101 -16.93 7.61 6.06
N ASN A 102 -15.76 8.01 5.58
CA ASN A 102 -14.47 7.57 6.12
C ASN A 102 -13.72 8.69 6.85
N GLY A 103 -14.32 9.89 6.88
CA GLY A 103 -13.84 11.02 7.67
C GLY A 103 -14.98 11.92 8.11
N PHE A 104 -14.79 12.58 9.24
CA PHE A 104 -15.72 13.55 9.77
C PHE A 104 -15.03 14.53 10.70
N GLU A 105 -15.66 15.66 10.95
CA GLU A 105 -15.28 16.58 12.01
C GLU A 105 -16.50 17.25 12.64
N LEU A 106 -16.54 17.20 13.96
CA LEU A 106 -17.49 17.92 14.80
C LEU A 106 -16.72 18.92 15.65
N ILE A 107 -17.08 20.20 15.55
CA ILE A 107 -16.55 21.26 16.40
C ILE A 107 -17.66 21.67 17.36
N ILE A 108 -17.50 21.31 18.64
CA ILE A 108 -18.43 21.64 19.71
C ILE A 108 -18.04 22.99 20.31
N ASP A 109 -18.99 23.92 20.40
CA ASP A 109 -18.79 25.23 21.01
C ASP A 109 -18.95 25.15 22.54
N LEU A 110 -17.85 25.39 23.27
CA LEU A 110 -17.86 25.39 24.74
C LEU A 110 -18.34 26.70 25.36
N THR A 111 -18.55 27.76 24.57
CA THR A 111 -19.12 29.02 25.07
C THR A 111 -20.61 28.90 25.36
N LEU A 112 -21.27 27.95 24.71
CA LEU A 112 -22.69 27.64 24.89
C LEU A 112 -22.98 26.74 26.10
N LYS A 113 -22.00 26.60 27.01
CA LYS A 113 -22.10 25.93 28.33
C LYS A 113 -23.11 26.59 29.30
N LYS A 114 -24.25 27.12 28.82
CA LYS A 114 -25.33 27.59 29.68
C LYS A 114 -26.01 26.39 30.34
N HIS A 115 -25.49 25.99 31.50
CA HIS A 115 -26.16 25.26 32.59
C HIS A 115 -27.17 24.17 32.20
N GLN A 116 -26.76 23.19 31.38
CA GLN A 116 -27.51 21.95 31.20
C GLN A 116 -26.61 20.79 31.58
N ALA A 117 -26.88 20.15 32.72
CA ALA A 117 -26.14 18.96 33.19
C ALA A 117 -26.10 17.85 32.12
N GLU A 118 -27.13 17.78 31.28
CA GLU A 118 -27.20 16.89 30.13
C GLU A 118 -26.10 17.18 29.08
N PHE A 119 -25.81 18.45 28.78
CA PHE A 119 -24.74 18.82 27.85
C PHE A 119 -23.37 18.43 28.38
N GLU A 120 -23.11 18.62 29.67
CA GLU A 120 -21.85 18.22 30.30
C GLU A 120 -21.66 16.70 30.29
N ASN A 121 -22.74 15.95 30.56
CA ASN A 121 -22.72 14.48 30.48
C ASN A 121 -22.47 14.00 29.04
N ASN A 122 -23.17 14.58 28.07
CA ASN A 122 -23.01 14.27 26.65
C ASN A 122 -21.59 14.59 26.16
N LEU A 123 -21.05 15.75 26.54
CA LEU A 123 -19.68 16.15 26.23
C LEU A 123 -18.67 15.20 26.87
N SER A 124 -18.86 14.83 28.13
CA SER A 124 -18.02 13.85 28.82
C SER A 124 -17.97 12.53 28.05
N GLN A 125 -19.13 11.97 27.70
CA GLN A 125 -19.21 10.73 26.94
C GLN A 125 -18.52 10.84 25.57
N LEU A 126 -18.76 11.92 24.84
CA LEU A 126 -18.07 12.21 23.57
C LEU A 126 -16.55 12.32 23.74
N THR A 127 -16.10 12.83 24.88
CA THR A 127 -14.68 13.03 25.13
C THR A 127 -13.92 11.78 25.56
N HIS A 128 -14.63 10.78 26.07
CA HIS A 128 -14.04 9.53 26.58
C HIS A 128 -14.12 8.37 25.59
N LEU A 129 -14.94 8.47 24.54
CA LEU A 129 -15.18 7.38 23.59
C LEU A 129 -14.67 7.70 22.19
N GLN A 130 -13.66 6.97 21.72
CA GLN A 130 -13.10 7.07 20.37
C GLN A 130 -13.68 6.03 19.40
N ASN A 131 -14.98 5.75 19.49
CA ASN A 131 -15.61 4.64 18.77
C ASN A 131 -16.95 5.03 18.15
N ILE A 132 -17.04 6.22 17.54
CA ILE A 132 -18.24 6.66 16.82
C ILE A 132 -18.42 5.78 15.56
N THR A 133 -19.58 5.14 15.43
CA THR A 133 -19.90 4.23 14.32
C THR A 133 -20.95 4.79 13.37
N ARG A 134 -21.80 5.71 13.85
CA ARG A 134 -22.89 6.27 13.05
C ARG A 134 -23.27 7.66 13.54
N LEU A 135 -23.59 8.53 12.59
CA LEU A 135 -24.22 9.83 12.81
C LEU A 135 -25.60 9.83 12.19
N GLU A 136 -26.62 10.26 12.94
CA GLU A 136 -27.96 10.46 12.40
C GLU A 136 -28.34 11.93 12.50
N LEU A 137 -28.66 12.52 11.35
CA LEU A 137 -29.06 13.92 11.24
C LEU A 137 -30.57 13.99 11.05
N PHE A 138 -31.25 14.72 11.93
CA PHE A 138 -32.69 14.95 11.86
C PHE A 138 -32.93 16.38 11.41
N GLY A 139 -33.54 16.56 10.24
CA GLY A 139 -34.05 17.84 9.76
C GLY A 139 -35.58 17.90 9.81
N GLN A 140 -36.17 18.96 9.24
CA GLN A 140 -37.63 19.10 9.14
C GLN A 140 -38.24 17.99 8.26
N GLY A 141 -38.70 16.91 8.90
CA GLY A 141 -39.35 15.76 8.25
C GLY A 141 -38.41 14.77 7.54
N LYS A 142 -37.08 14.92 7.66
CA LYS A 142 -36.10 14.03 7.04
C LYS A 142 -35.08 13.52 8.06
N ARG A 143 -34.79 12.23 7.99
CA ARG A 143 -33.71 11.57 8.74
C ARG A 143 -32.68 11.07 7.75
N VAL A 144 -31.42 11.43 7.96
CA VAL A 144 -30.28 10.94 7.15
C VAL A 144 -29.33 10.22 8.08
N ASN A 145 -28.99 8.97 7.75
CA ASN A 145 -28.10 8.14 8.54
C ASN A 145 -26.76 8.03 7.81
N TYR A 146 -25.66 8.33 8.50
CA TYR A 146 -24.31 8.19 8.00
C TYR A 146 -23.56 7.12 8.79
N SER A 147 -23.11 6.07 8.11
CA SER A 147 -22.26 5.02 8.69
C SER A 147 -20.80 5.45 8.62
N VAL A 148 -20.06 5.33 9.72
CA VAL A 148 -18.64 5.69 9.80
C VAL A 148 -17.78 4.45 9.55
N ASN A 149 -17.10 4.43 8.43
CA ASN A 149 -16.10 3.41 8.10
C ASN A 149 -14.83 3.69 8.91
N TRP A 150 -14.55 2.79 9.84
CA TRP A 150 -13.35 2.86 10.65
C TRP A 150 -12.09 2.55 9.84
N SER A 151 -10.96 3.05 10.32
CA SER A 151 -9.66 2.63 9.80
C SER A 151 -9.57 1.09 9.82
N PRO A 152 -9.03 0.43 8.78
CA PRO A 152 -8.74 -1.00 8.83
C PRO A 152 -7.80 -1.35 10.00
N MET A 153 -6.98 -0.40 10.46
CA MET A 153 -6.08 -0.61 11.60
C MET A 153 -6.80 -0.62 12.96
N SER A 154 -8.07 -0.24 13.00
CA SER A 154 -8.86 -0.16 14.22
C SER A 154 -9.16 -1.55 14.77
N ASN A 155 -9.18 -1.67 16.10
CA ASN A 155 -9.82 -2.82 16.72
C ASN A 155 -11.33 -2.62 16.58
N PRO A 156 -12.05 -3.47 15.82
CA PRO A 156 -13.44 -3.24 15.43
C PRO A 156 -14.45 -3.32 16.59
N VAL A 157 -13.98 -3.57 17.81
CA VAL A 157 -14.80 -3.64 19.03
C VAL A 157 -14.45 -2.56 20.04
N VAL A 158 -13.27 -1.93 19.93
CA VAL A 158 -12.73 -1.04 20.99
C VAL A 158 -12.78 0.41 20.55
N GLU A 159 -12.00 0.77 19.53
CA GLU A 159 -11.78 2.16 19.14
C GLU A 159 -11.44 2.29 17.66
N ASN A 160 -11.77 3.44 17.10
CA ASN A 160 -11.33 3.88 15.79
C ASN A 160 -10.00 4.63 15.93
N VAL A 161 -8.90 4.03 15.50
CA VAL A 161 -7.54 4.61 15.66
C VAL A 161 -7.32 5.90 14.87
N ASN A 162 -8.22 6.24 13.94
CA ASN A 162 -8.21 7.52 13.23
C ASN A 162 -9.10 8.58 13.89
N GLN A 163 -9.93 8.21 14.87
CA GLN A 163 -10.74 9.16 15.62
C GLN A 163 -9.87 9.80 16.71
N HIS A 164 -9.85 11.12 16.72
CA HIS A 164 -9.09 11.91 17.65
C HIS A 164 -9.98 12.98 18.27
N LEU A 165 -9.52 13.46 19.42
CA LEU A 165 -10.15 14.56 20.11
C LEU A 165 -9.10 15.56 20.55
N THR A 166 -9.42 16.83 20.39
CA THR A 166 -8.58 17.90 20.93
C THR A 166 -9.46 19.05 21.40
N LYS A 167 -9.23 19.47 22.64
CA LYS A 167 -9.77 20.73 23.14
C LYS A 167 -8.83 21.86 22.72
N LEU A 168 -9.38 22.89 22.09
CA LEU A 168 -8.62 24.01 21.58
C LEU A 168 -9.40 25.28 21.91
N ASP A 169 -8.83 26.09 22.78
CA ASP A 169 -9.44 27.28 23.37
C ASP A 169 -10.88 27.04 23.89
N ARG A 170 -11.88 27.54 23.15
CA ARG A 170 -13.30 27.49 23.50
C ARG A 170 -14.07 26.46 22.67
N ALA A 171 -13.38 25.53 22.03
CA ALA A 171 -13.99 24.46 21.25
C ALA A 171 -13.41 23.08 21.58
N VAL A 172 -14.20 22.05 21.31
CA VAL A 172 -13.75 20.65 21.27
C VAL A 172 -13.89 20.14 19.85
N PHE A 173 -12.78 19.67 19.31
CA PHE A 173 -12.68 19.06 17.99
C PHE A 173 -12.75 17.56 18.17
N ILE A 174 -13.72 16.92 17.52
CA ILE A 174 -13.83 15.47 17.42
C ILE A 174 -13.78 15.15 15.95
N TYR A 175 -12.73 14.49 15.50
CA TYR A 175 -12.51 14.28 14.08
C TYR A 175 -11.97 12.89 13.80
N ALA A 176 -12.28 12.38 12.62
CA ALA A 176 -11.61 11.21 12.05
C ALA A 176 -11.12 11.57 10.66
N LEU A 177 -9.83 11.34 10.40
CA LEU A 177 -9.24 11.57 9.09
C LEU A 177 -8.82 10.22 8.48
N PRO A 178 -9.26 9.88 7.26
CA PRO A 178 -8.84 8.66 6.61
C PRO A 178 -7.33 8.72 6.32
N LYS A 179 -6.66 7.59 6.53
CA LYS A 179 -5.25 7.40 6.14
C LYS A 179 -5.23 6.46 4.95
N THR A 180 -4.38 6.75 3.97
CA THR A 180 -4.17 5.89 2.80
C THR A 180 -2.89 5.07 2.90
N LYS A 181 -2.08 5.34 3.92
CA LYS A 181 -0.77 4.76 4.18
C LYS A 181 -0.68 4.33 5.64
N TYR A 182 -0.26 3.08 5.85
CA TYR A 182 -0.15 2.47 7.17
C TYR A 182 1.23 1.83 7.34
N SER A 183 1.78 1.80 8.55
CA SER A 183 2.98 0.98 8.79
C SER A 183 2.64 -0.50 8.61
N MET A 184 3.51 -1.28 7.96
CA MET A 184 3.33 -2.74 7.85
C MET A 184 3.18 -3.37 9.24
N ARG A 185 3.91 -2.88 10.24
CA ARG A 185 3.79 -3.33 11.63
C ARG A 185 2.38 -3.14 12.20
N MET A 186 1.75 -2.00 11.95
CA MET A 186 0.38 -1.75 12.37
C MET A 186 -0.59 -2.66 11.61
N ALA A 187 -0.40 -2.84 10.30
CA ALA A 187 -1.26 -3.69 9.48
C ALA A 187 -1.20 -5.15 9.91
N VAL A 188 -0.01 -5.70 10.15
CA VAL A 188 0.19 -7.07 10.65
C VAL A 188 -0.39 -7.23 12.06
N ALA A 189 -0.26 -6.23 12.94
CA ALA A 189 -0.87 -6.29 14.27
C ALA A 189 -2.42 -6.29 14.18
N ALA A 190 -2.98 -5.39 13.35
CA ALA A 190 -4.43 -5.29 13.17
C ALA A 190 -5.03 -6.49 12.43
N ALA A 191 -4.27 -7.16 11.57
CA ALA A 191 -4.65 -8.39 10.89
C ALA A 191 -4.94 -9.53 11.86
N ARG A 192 -4.39 -9.49 13.09
CA ARG A 192 -4.61 -10.51 14.12
C ARG A 192 -5.89 -10.27 14.94
N TYR A 193 -6.59 -9.15 14.76
CA TYR A 193 -7.91 -8.96 15.39
C TYR A 193 -8.91 -9.95 14.78
N PRO A 194 -9.75 -10.65 15.57
CA PRO A 194 -10.58 -11.75 15.08
C PRO A 194 -11.38 -11.43 13.81
N ARG A 195 -12.10 -10.31 13.77
CA ARG A 195 -12.90 -9.90 12.60
C ARG A 195 -12.05 -9.62 11.36
N ASN A 196 -10.89 -8.97 11.53
CA ASN A 196 -9.99 -8.67 10.42
C ASN A 196 -9.34 -9.96 9.91
N PHE A 197 -8.90 -10.82 10.83
CA PHE A 197 -8.35 -12.13 10.50
C PHE A 197 -9.36 -12.98 9.73
N ASP A 198 -10.62 -13.01 10.17
CA ASP A 198 -11.68 -13.75 9.49
C ASP A 198 -11.92 -13.24 8.06
N GLN A 199 -11.79 -11.93 7.81
CA GLN A 199 -11.85 -11.37 6.46
C GLN A 199 -10.69 -11.84 5.57
N LEU A 200 -9.46 -11.90 6.11
CA LEU A 200 -8.30 -12.43 5.38
C LEU A 200 -8.53 -13.89 4.96
N ILE A 201 -8.99 -14.70 5.91
CA ILE A 201 -9.24 -16.12 5.70
C ILE A 201 -10.38 -16.34 4.70
N ALA A 202 -11.45 -15.56 4.80
CA ALA A 202 -12.58 -15.63 3.88
C ALA A 202 -12.16 -15.24 2.45
N GLU A 203 -11.39 -14.16 2.27
CA GLU A 203 -10.89 -13.74 0.97
C GLU A 203 -10.00 -14.84 0.35
N PHE A 204 -9.04 -15.36 1.12
CA PHE A 204 -8.13 -16.39 0.61
C PHE A 204 -8.87 -17.69 0.24
N HIS A 205 -9.79 -18.14 1.10
CA HIS A 205 -10.54 -19.37 0.89
C HIS A 205 -11.54 -19.26 -0.26
N ALA A 206 -12.14 -18.09 -0.48
CA ALA A 206 -13.02 -17.87 -1.63
C ALA A 206 -12.31 -18.12 -2.98
N ARG A 207 -10.98 -17.99 -3.01
CA ARG A 207 -10.13 -18.19 -4.20
C ARG A 207 -9.40 -19.53 -4.20
N ASN A 208 -9.31 -20.18 -3.04
CA ASN A 208 -8.66 -21.47 -2.84
C ASN A 208 -9.60 -22.40 -2.01
N PRO A 209 -10.79 -22.74 -2.55
CA PRO A 209 -11.80 -23.51 -1.82
C PRO A 209 -11.35 -24.93 -1.49
N GLU A 210 -10.36 -25.46 -2.21
CA GLU A 210 -9.76 -26.77 -1.99
C GLU A 210 -8.89 -26.84 -0.72
N ARG A 211 -8.43 -25.70 -0.20
CA ARG A 211 -7.62 -25.64 1.02
C ARG A 211 -8.51 -25.63 2.27
N ALA A 212 -8.16 -26.45 3.25
CA ALA A 212 -8.94 -26.55 4.48
C ALA A 212 -8.80 -25.28 5.35
N LEU A 213 -9.94 -24.73 5.82
CA LEU A 213 -9.96 -23.52 6.66
C LEU A 213 -9.02 -23.56 7.87
N PRO A 214 -8.91 -24.67 8.65
CA PRO A 214 -7.95 -24.74 9.76
C PRO A 214 -6.49 -24.60 9.32
N GLU A 215 -6.15 -25.12 8.14
CA GLU A 215 -4.82 -25.01 7.58
C GLU A 215 -4.50 -23.57 7.17
N ILE A 216 -5.42 -22.93 6.43
CA ILE A 216 -5.27 -21.52 6.02
C ILE A 216 -5.07 -20.64 7.26
N ARG A 217 -5.92 -20.81 8.28
CA ARG A 217 -5.79 -20.08 9.55
C ARG A 217 -4.43 -20.27 10.20
N ARG A 218 -3.94 -21.52 10.27
CA ARG A 218 -2.63 -21.82 10.84
C ARG A 218 -1.50 -21.14 10.07
N VAL A 219 -1.53 -21.18 8.74
CA VAL A 219 -0.51 -20.59 7.86
C VAL A 219 -0.44 -19.07 8.06
N PHE A 220 -1.57 -18.36 7.89
CA PHE A 220 -1.61 -16.90 8.03
C PHE A 220 -1.26 -16.46 9.45
N MET A 221 -1.76 -17.13 10.48
CA MET A 221 -1.42 -16.77 11.87
C MET A 221 0.07 -16.99 12.17
N THR A 222 0.67 -18.05 11.62
CA THR A 222 2.10 -18.32 11.76
C THR A 222 2.91 -17.22 11.08
N GLN A 223 2.58 -16.88 9.82
CA GLN A 223 3.22 -15.81 9.07
C GLN A 223 3.16 -14.46 9.81
N LEU A 224 1.96 -14.02 10.21
CA LEU A 224 1.77 -12.76 10.94
C LEU A 224 2.60 -12.72 12.24
N SER A 225 2.69 -13.86 12.94
CA SER A 225 3.48 -13.97 14.17
C SER A 225 4.98 -13.86 13.93
N GLU A 226 5.48 -14.50 12.88
CA GLU A 226 6.89 -14.44 12.47
C GLU A 226 7.30 -13.03 12.02
N MET A 227 6.45 -12.36 11.23
CA MET A 227 6.67 -10.98 10.83
C MET A 227 6.76 -10.03 12.04
N LEU A 228 5.89 -10.19 13.05
CA LEU A 228 5.97 -9.39 14.28
C LEU A 228 7.24 -9.68 15.09
N LYS A 229 7.71 -10.93 15.14
CA LYS A 229 8.97 -11.27 15.81
C LYS A 229 10.15 -10.55 15.13
N ALA A 230 10.24 -10.63 13.79
CA ALA A 230 11.28 -9.96 13.02
C ALA A 230 11.32 -8.44 13.26
N ALA A 231 10.15 -7.81 13.44
CA ALA A 231 10.05 -6.37 13.69
C ALA A 231 10.64 -5.91 15.05
N THR A 232 10.88 -6.81 15.99
CA THR A 232 11.49 -6.47 17.30
C THR A 232 13.02 -6.39 17.25
N LEU A 233 13.63 -6.91 16.19
CA LEU A 233 15.06 -6.82 15.94
C LEU A 233 15.38 -5.39 15.47
N LYS A 234 16.09 -4.63 16.32
CA LYS A 234 16.33 -3.18 16.18
C LYS A 234 17.31 -2.82 15.05
N ARG A 235 16.96 -3.08 13.79
CA ARG A 235 17.60 -2.39 12.67
C ARG A 235 16.70 -1.26 12.20
N GLU A 236 17.11 -0.02 12.49
CA GLU A 236 16.53 1.15 11.82
C GLU A 236 16.98 1.13 10.35
N THR A 237 16.26 0.37 9.52
CA THR A 237 16.33 0.54 8.08
C THR A 237 15.41 1.71 7.72
N LYS A 238 15.97 2.78 7.16
CA LYS A 238 15.14 3.78 6.47
C LYS A 238 14.64 3.11 5.19
N PRO A 239 13.35 2.75 5.09
CA PRO A 239 12.87 2.04 3.92
C PRO A 239 12.99 2.95 2.70
N LYS A 240 13.62 2.46 1.63
CA LYS A 240 13.67 3.14 0.34
C LYS A 240 12.30 3.08 -0.36
N PHE A 241 11.56 2.00 -0.12
CA PHE A 241 10.33 1.67 -0.81
C PHE A 241 9.12 1.60 0.14
N GLU A 242 7.93 1.67 -0.45
CA GLU A 242 6.65 1.36 0.17
C GLU A 242 6.07 0.08 -0.47
N LEU A 243 5.21 -0.63 0.26
CA LEU A 243 4.44 -1.76 -0.25
C LEU A 243 3.14 -1.23 -0.84
N LEU A 244 3.03 -1.23 -2.16
CA LEU A 244 1.80 -0.85 -2.86
C LEU A 244 1.08 -2.11 -3.31
N VAL A 245 -0.21 -2.24 -2.98
CA VAL A 245 -1.06 -3.29 -3.55
C VAL A 245 -2.11 -2.61 -4.42
N ASP A 246 -1.94 -2.71 -5.72
CA ASP A 246 -2.84 -2.10 -6.69
C ASP A 246 -3.84 -3.14 -7.21
N LYS A 247 -5.01 -2.68 -7.68
CA LYS A 247 -5.94 -3.55 -8.39
C LYS A 247 -5.72 -3.35 -9.89
N SER A 248 -5.03 -4.28 -10.53
CA SER A 248 -4.76 -4.26 -11.96
C SER A 248 -6.10 -4.26 -12.72
N LYS A 249 -6.33 -3.23 -13.52
CA LYS A 249 -7.39 -3.23 -14.55
C LYS A 249 -6.84 -4.10 -15.68
N ALA A 250 -7.24 -5.37 -15.71
CA ALA A 250 -6.64 -6.36 -16.59
C ALA A 250 -6.50 -5.86 -18.04
N ARG A 251 -5.32 -6.13 -18.64
CA ARG A 251 -5.16 -6.21 -20.08
C ARG A 251 -6.09 -7.32 -20.60
N SER A 252 -6.65 -7.09 -21.77
CA SER A 252 -7.89 -7.67 -22.30
C SER A 252 -7.97 -9.18 -22.44
N ASP A 253 -6.90 -9.95 -22.27
CA ASP A 253 -6.88 -11.33 -22.74
C ASP A 253 -6.11 -12.20 -21.75
N GLU A 254 -6.84 -12.81 -20.80
CA GLU A 254 -6.58 -14.09 -20.11
C GLU A 254 -7.26 -14.10 -18.73
N GLU A 255 -8.11 -15.09 -18.51
CA GLU A 255 -8.82 -15.38 -17.26
C GLU A 255 -7.84 -15.79 -16.15
N PHE A 256 -7.11 -14.86 -15.55
CA PHE A 256 -6.36 -15.14 -14.32
C PHE A 256 -6.61 -14.04 -13.28
N TYR A 257 -7.65 -14.27 -12.49
CA TYR A 257 -7.96 -13.69 -11.18
C TYR A 257 -8.21 -12.17 -11.07
N ASP A 258 -8.91 -11.81 -10.01
CA ASP A 258 -9.24 -10.43 -9.63
C ASP A 258 -7.95 -9.77 -9.14
N ASN A 259 -7.23 -9.12 -10.07
CA ASN A 259 -5.78 -8.90 -10.03
C ASN A 259 -5.30 -7.90 -8.98
N TRP A 260 -5.16 -8.32 -7.73
CA TRP A 260 -4.32 -7.60 -6.77
C TRP A 260 -2.85 -7.82 -7.12
N ASP A 261 -2.10 -6.73 -7.27
CA ASP A 261 -0.69 -6.73 -7.68
C ASP A 261 0.16 -6.05 -6.59
N PRO A 262 0.76 -6.84 -5.68
CA PRO A 262 1.70 -6.33 -4.69
C PRO A 262 3.06 -5.97 -5.33
N VAL A 263 3.48 -4.72 -5.22
CA VAL A 263 4.76 -4.22 -5.74
C VAL A 263 5.53 -3.34 -4.73
N LEU A 264 6.85 -3.31 -4.87
CA LEU A 264 7.69 -2.31 -4.22
C LEU A 264 7.54 -0.99 -4.96
N PHE A 265 7.22 0.08 -4.25
CA PHE A 265 6.96 1.40 -4.81
C PHE A 265 8.00 2.40 -4.30
N ASP A 266 8.70 3.09 -5.19
CA ASP A 266 9.56 4.22 -4.83
C ASP A 266 8.73 5.52 -4.83
N PRO A 267 8.46 6.14 -3.67
CA PRO A 267 7.64 7.34 -3.61
C PRO A 267 8.31 8.57 -4.22
N ARG A 268 9.62 8.54 -4.51
CA ARG A 268 10.36 9.66 -5.12
C ARG A 268 10.28 9.63 -6.64
N SER A 269 10.50 8.46 -7.25
CA SER A 269 10.45 8.31 -8.71
C SER A 269 9.05 7.94 -9.21
N GLY A 270 8.19 7.40 -8.34
CA GLY A 270 6.89 6.84 -8.74
C GLY A 270 6.99 5.47 -9.41
N GLU A 271 8.18 4.86 -9.42
CA GLU A 271 8.42 3.57 -10.07
C GLU A 271 7.91 2.40 -9.22
N LYS A 272 7.46 1.35 -9.91
CA LYS A 272 6.99 0.08 -9.34
C LYS A 272 8.01 -1.00 -9.70
N TYR A 273 8.41 -1.80 -8.71
CA TYR A 273 9.32 -2.91 -8.87
C TYR A 273 8.68 -4.20 -8.35
N ALA A 274 8.94 -5.30 -9.04
CA ALA A 274 8.61 -6.63 -8.55
C ALA A 274 9.58 -7.06 -7.43
N GLY A 275 9.36 -8.25 -6.86
CA GLY A 275 10.30 -8.86 -5.90
C GLY A 275 9.98 -8.62 -4.43
N ILE A 276 8.73 -8.28 -4.08
CA ILE A 276 8.29 -8.26 -2.66
C ILE A 276 8.60 -9.60 -1.98
N ASN A 277 8.40 -10.71 -2.69
CA ASN A 277 8.72 -12.05 -2.22
C ASN A 277 10.22 -12.25 -1.90
N MET A 278 11.13 -11.45 -2.43
CA MET A 278 12.56 -11.48 -2.11
C MET A 278 12.93 -10.64 -0.89
N GLU A 279 12.02 -9.82 -0.36
CA GLU A 279 12.30 -8.96 0.79
C GLU A 279 12.22 -9.72 2.13
N SER A 280 13.22 -9.54 2.99
CA SER A 280 13.20 -10.12 4.34
C SER A 280 12.03 -9.57 5.17
N TYR A 281 11.57 -10.32 6.19
CA TYR A 281 10.54 -9.81 7.09
C TYR A 281 10.97 -8.53 7.83
N GLU A 282 12.26 -8.38 8.15
CA GLU A 282 12.76 -7.14 8.75
C GLU A 282 12.57 -5.95 7.80
N SER A 283 12.89 -6.13 6.51
CA SER A 283 12.72 -5.11 5.47
C SER A 283 11.24 -4.77 5.29
N LEU A 284 10.39 -5.78 5.06
CA LEU A 284 8.95 -5.61 4.89
C LEU A 284 8.30 -4.89 6.07
N MET A 285 8.70 -5.22 7.30
CA MET A 285 8.12 -4.63 8.52
C MET A 285 8.57 -3.19 8.79
N ALA A 286 9.64 -2.73 8.14
CA ALA A 286 10.06 -1.32 8.16
C ALA A 286 9.27 -0.48 7.14
N MET A 287 8.69 -1.09 6.10
CA MET A 287 7.95 -0.41 5.05
C MET A 287 6.54 0.03 5.52
N SER A 288 5.96 0.94 4.74
CA SER A 288 4.54 1.28 4.84
C SER A 288 3.75 0.57 3.74
N VAL A 289 2.51 0.21 4.03
CA VAL A 289 1.56 -0.40 3.10
C VAL A 289 0.56 0.65 2.62
N ARG A 290 0.28 0.61 1.31
CA ARG A 290 -0.72 1.42 0.64
C ARG A 290 -1.60 0.52 -0.23
N ILE A 291 -2.92 0.61 -0.03
CA ILE A 291 -3.92 -0.11 -0.83
C ILE A 291 -4.95 0.94 -1.27
N PRO A 292 -4.73 1.60 -2.43
CA PRO A 292 -5.48 2.80 -2.80
C PRO A 292 -6.90 2.50 -3.32
N HIS A 293 -7.16 1.28 -3.76
CA HIS A 293 -8.41 0.89 -4.40
C HIS A 293 -8.94 -0.40 -3.77
N GLY A 294 -10.26 -0.48 -3.58
CA GLY A 294 -10.95 -1.66 -3.03
C GLY A 294 -10.78 -1.86 -1.51
N PRO A 295 -11.35 -2.96 -0.96
CA PRO A 295 -11.27 -3.26 0.46
C PRO A 295 -9.84 -3.57 0.90
N PHE A 296 -9.36 -2.89 1.95
CA PHE A 296 -7.98 -3.01 2.43
C PHE A 296 -7.58 -4.47 2.72
N TRP A 297 -8.40 -5.23 3.45
CA TRP A 297 -8.06 -6.59 3.86
C TRP A 297 -8.01 -7.58 2.69
N GLN A 298 -8.67 -7.30 1.57
CA GLN A 298 -8.54 -8.12 0.38
C GLN A 298 -7.14 -7.96 -0.22
N GLY A 299 -6.73 -6.72 -0.52
CA GLY A 299 -5.38 -6.45 -1.01
C GLY A 299 -4.28 -6.92 -0.03
N PHE A 300 -4.51 -6.77 1.27
CA PHE A 300 -3.56 -7.24 2.27
C PHE A 300 -3.43 -8.78 2.30
N THR A 301 -4.50 -9.52 2.00
CA THR A 301 -4.46 -10.98 1.87
C THR A 301 -3.51 -11.40 0.76
N TRP A 302 -3.59 -10.74 -0.39
CA TRP A 302 -2.75 -11.03 -1.55
C TRP A 302 -1.30 -10.59 -1.36
N LEU A 303 -1.06 -9.48 -0.64
CA LEU A 303 0.28 -9.12 -0.19
C LEU A 303 0.90 -10.21 0.69
N LEU A 304 0.16 -10.73 1.68
CA LEU A 304 0.64 -11.80 2.55
C LEU A 304 0.89 -13.10 1.76
N TRP A 305 0.01 -13.41 0.81
CA TRP A 305 0.19 -14.55 -0.09
C TRP A 305 1.49 -14.45 -0.90
N GLU A 306 1.73 -13.31 -1.55
CA GLU A 306 2.95 -13.06 -2.32
C GLU A 306 4.22 -13.17 -1.45
N ILE A 307 4.18 -12.57 -0.25
CA ILE A 307 5.28 -12.65 0.72
C ILE A 307 5.57 -14.11 1.13
N SER A 308 4.56 -14.99 1.13
CA SER A 308 4.69 -16.37 1.59
C SER A 308 5.42 -17.31 0.62
N TRP A 309 5.72 -16.85 -0.61
CA TRP A 309 6.29 -17.65 -1.69
C TRP A 309 7.54 -18.46 -1.28
N PHE A 310 8.50 -17.81 -0.61
CA PHE A 310 9.73 -18.47 -0.14
C PHE A 310 9.60 -19.06 1.28
N GLY A 311 8.38 -19.15 1.81
CA GLY A 311 8.09 -19.71 3.12
C GLY A 311 7.62 -18.68 4.14
N ILE A 312 6.99 -19.19 5.21
CA ILE A 312 6.33 -18.37 6.23
C ILE A 312 7.16 -18.16 7.51
N LEU A 313 8.18 -19.00 7.73
CA LEU A 313 9.06 -18.94 8.90
C LEU A 313 10.31 -18.12 8.59
N THR A 314 10.71 -17.24 9.51
CA THR A 314 11.75 -16.22 9.25
C THR A 314 13.07 -16.80 8.73
N GLU A 315 13.66 -17.78 9.44
CA GLU A 315 14.94 -18.37 9.06
C GLU A 315 14.88 -19.22 7.77
N PRO A 316 13.93 -20.17 7.60
CA PRO A 316 13.78 -20.89 6.34
C PRO A 316 13.55 -19.96 5.15
N ARG A 317 12.76 -18.90 5.36
CA ARG A 317 12.48 -17.89 4.35
C ARG A 317 13.76 -17.18 3.90
N GLN A 318 14.58 -16.71 4.83
CA GLN A 318 15.83 -16.04 4.49
C GLN A 318 16.78 -16.96 3.71
N LYS A 319 16.93 -18.22 4.15
CA LYS A 319 17.75 -19.20 3.42
C LYS A 319 17.25 -19.44 1.99
N ALA A 320 15.93 -19.45 1.79
CA ALA A 320 15.34 -19.62 0.47
C ALA A 320 15.55 -18.39 -0.43
N ILE A 321 15.46 -17.18 0.14
CA ILE A 321 15.83 -15.92 -0.56
C ILE A 321 17.30 -15.98 -0.96
N ASP A 322 18.22 -16.22 -0.01
CA ASP A 322 19.67 -16.21 -0.26
C ASP A 322 20.02 -17.21 -1.40
N LYS A 323 19.40 -18.38 -1.41
CA LYS A 323 19.56 -19.39 -2.47
C LYS A 323 19.04 -18.89 -3.82
N ALA A 324 17.90 -18.20 -3.84
CA ALA A 324 17.34 -17.65 -5.06
C ALA A 324 18.21 -16.50 -5.61
N GLU A 325 18.72 -15.63 -4.75
CA GLU A 325 19.66 -14.57 -5.13
C GLU A 325 20.96 -15.14 -5.69
N GLN A 326 21.53 -16.16 -5.04
CA GLN A 326 22.71 -16.83 -5.54
C GLN A 326 22.46 -17.52 -6.89
N SER A 327 21.31 -18.17 -7.07
CA SER A 327 20.93 -18.75 -8.35
C SER A 327 20.80 -17.70 -9.45
N LEU A 328 20.24 -16.54 -9.15
CA LEU A 328 20.11 -15.43 -10.09
C LEU A 328 21.48 -14.87 -10.47
N GLN A 329 22.39 -14.69 -9.51
CA GLN A 329 23.76 -14.25 -9.77
C GLN A 329 24.50 -15.24 -10.68
N ASN A 330 24.42 -16.54 -10.37
CA ASN A 330 25.04 -17.57 -11.20
C ASN A 330 24.48 -17.56 -12.63
N GLN A 331 23.16 -17.40 -12.81
CA GLN A 331 22.55 -17.29 -14.13
C GLN A 331 23.02 -16.06 -14.90
N LEU A 332 23.15 -14.90 -14.24
CA LEU A 332 23.69 -13.68 -14.86
C LEU A 332 25.16 -13.84 -15.26
N GLU A 333 25.95 -14.55 -14.46
CA GLU A 333 27.34 -14.88 -14.77
C GLU A 333 27.42 -15.85 -15.95
N GLU A 334 26.58 -16.89 -16.00
CA GLU A 334 26.48 -17.83 -17.13
C GLU A 334 26.10 -17.11 -18.43
N ILE A 335 25.12 -16.21 -18.40
CA ILE A 335 24.73 -15.38 -19.55
C ILE A 335 25.91 -14.52 -20.00
N LYS A 336 26.62 -13.87 -19.08
CA LYS A 336 27.79 -13.06 -19.41
C LYS A 336 28.91 -13.91 -20.02
N HIS A 337 29.18 -15.09 -19.48
CA HIS A 337 30.17 -16.02 -20.03
C HIS A 337 29.79 -16.48 -21.43
N PHE A 338 28.52 -16.76 -21.67
CA PHE A 338 27.99 -17.11 -22.98
C PHE A 338 28.13 -15.94 -23.97
N ASP A 339 27.79 -14.71 -23.56
CA ASP A 339 27.96 -13.50 -24.38
C ASP A 339 29.44 -13.27 -24.73
N ASP A 340 30.35 -13.46 -23.78
CA ASP A 340 31.79 -13.33 -24.02
C ASP A 340 32.30 -14.40 -25.00
N ALA A 341 31.86 -15.66 -24.85
CA ALA A 341 32.24 -16.77 -25.71
C ALA A 341 31.71 -16.60 -27.15
N THR A 342 30.45 -16.21 -27.31
CA THR A 342 29.83 -15.95 -28.61
C THR A 342 30.45 -14.74 -29.31
N ASN A 343 30.80 -13.68 -28.56
CA ASN A 343 31.50 -12.52 -29.11
C ASN A 343 32.94 -12.85 -29.57
N ARG A 344 33.66 -13.74 -28.87
CA ARG A 344 34.96 -14.25 -29.35
C ARG A 344 34.79 -15.06 -30.63
N MET A 345 33.80 -15.94 -30.69
CA MET A 345 33.48 -16.71 -31.88
C MET A 345 33.15 -15.82 -33.08
N LYS A 346 32.31 -14.80 -32.87
CA LYS A 346 31.96 -13.83 -33.91
C LYS A 346 33.19 -13.07 -34.44
N ARG A 347 34.05 -12.59 -33.53
CA ARG A 347 35.32 -11.94 -33.92
C ARG A 347 36.22 -12.85 -34.75
N PHE A 348 36.30 -14.13 -34.42
CA PHE A 348 37.06 -15.09 -35.21
C PHE A 348 36.45 -15.30 -36.59
N ILE A 349 35.14 -15.54 -36.68
CA ILE A 349 34.46 -15.74 -37.98
C ILE A 349 34.63 -14.49 -38.86
N ASP A 350 34.46 -13.30 -38.31
CA ASP A 350 34.69 -12.04 -39.02
C ASP A 350 36.15 -11.90 -39.51
N TRP A 351 37.12 -12.30 -38.70
CA TRP A 351 38.52 -12.34 -39.10
C TRP A 351 38.76 -13.37 -40.22
N TYR A 352 38.21 -14.59 -40.07
CA TYR A 352 38.37 -15.67 -41.04
C TYR A 352 37.80 -15.27 -42.41
N VAL A 353 36.60 -14.67 -42.43
CA VAL A 353 35.96 -14.11 -43.64
C VAL A 353 36.83 -13.06 -44.31
N LYS A 354 37.45 -12.15 -43.53
CA LYS A 354 38.33 -11.11 -44.09
C LYS A 354 39.61 -11.67 -44.68
N GLN A 355 40.19 -12.71 -44.08
CA GLN A 355 41.44 -13.32 -44.57
C GLN A 355 41.22 -14.27 -45.76
N HIS A 356 40.03 -14.87 -45.87
CA HIS A 356 39.73 -15.90 -46.87
C HIS A 356 38.65 -15.44 -47.86
N ILE A 357 38.56 -14.13 -48.16
CA ILE A 357 37.51 -13.56 -49.02
C ILE A 357 37.46 -14.15 -50.44
N SER A 358 38.57 -14.74 -50.90
CA SER A 358 38.69 -15.42 -52.19
C SER A 358 38.41 -16.93 -52.13
N ASP A 359 38.10 -17.49 -50.96
CA ASP A 359 37.77 -18.91 -50.80
C ASP A 359 36.32 -19.17 -51.27
N PRO A 360 36.11 -20.01 -52.31
CA PRO A 360 34.77 -20.33 -52.81
C PRO A 360 33.89 -21.07 -51.79
N ASN A 361 34.47 -21.72 -50.78
CA ASN A 361 33.74 -22.46 -49.73
C ASN A 361 33.44 -21.61 -48.49
N LEU A 362 33.80 -20.33 -48.50
CA LEU A 362 33.57 -19.43 -47.36
C LEU A 362 32.09 -19.32 -46.94
N PRO A 363 31.09 -19.30 -47.85
CA PRO A 363 29.68 -19.31 -47.46
C PRO A 363 29.29 -20.52 -46.62
N ASP A 364 29.79 -21.72 -46.97
CA ASP A 364 29.51 -22.96 -46.25
C ASP A 364 30.17 -22.98 -44.87
N PHE A 365 31.39 -22.44 -44.74
CA PHE A 365 32.04 -22.24 -43.46
C PHE A 365 31.21 -21.35 -42.52
N VAL A 366 30.79 -20.18 -43.02
CA VAL A 366 29.98 -19.24 -42.22
C VAL A 366 28.65 -19.91 -41.85
N ALA A 367 27.95 -20.51 -42.81
CA ALA A 367 26.68 -21.18 -42.55
C ALA A 367 26.81 -22.29 -41.49
N LYS A 368 27.91 -23.06 -41.52
CA LYS A 368 28.17 -24.15 -40.58
C LYS A 368 28.45 -23.67 -39.16
N TYR A 369 29.28 -22.65 -38.97
CA TYR A 369 29.76 -22.25 -37.63
C TYR A 369 29.11 -20.98 -37.06
N TRP A 370 28.40 -20.19 -37.86
CA TRP A 370 27.65 -19.03 -37.37
C TRP A 370 26.68 -19.33 -36.21
N PRO A 371 26.01 -20.51 -36.14
CA PRO A 371 25.18 -20.86 -34.99
C PRO A 371 25.90 -20.81 -33.63
N LEU A 372 27.23 -20.99 -33.60
CA LEU A 372 28.04 -20.85 -32.37
C LEU A 372 28.10 -19.40 -31.84
N THR A 373 27.65 -18.42 -32.61
CA THR A 373 27.62 -16.99 -32.22
C THR A 373 26.28 -16.54 -31.65
N THR A 374 25.23 -17.37 -31.78
CA THR A 374 23.86 -16.98 -31.40
C THR A 374 23.21 -17.95 -30.42
N GLY A 375 23.85 -19.09 -30.11
CA GLY A 375 23.30 -20.12 -29.25
C GLY A 375 22.49 -21.18 -30.00
N ARG A 376 22.20 -22.28 -29.31
CA ARG A 376 21.42 -23.40 -29.86
C ARG A 376 19.94 -23.09 -29.82
N ARG A 377 19.23 -23.36 -30.91
CA ARG A 377 17.77 -23.30 -30.97
C ARG A 377 17.20 -24.67 -30.64
N GLU A 378 16.34 -24.76 -29.64
CA GLU A 378 15.61 -25.99 -29.30
C GLU A 378 14.14 -25.70 -29.00
N PRO A 379 13.23 -26.61 -29.39
CA PRO A 379 11.84 -26.51 -28.97
C PRO A 379 11.72 -26.87 -27.49
N LEU A 380 11.14 -25.98 -26.67
CA LEU A 380 10.81 -26.30 -25.26
C LEU A 380 9.74 -27.40 -25.16
N ILE A 381 8.82 -27.41 -26.13
CA ILE A 381 7.70 -28.36 -26.24
C ILE A 381 7.54 -28.72 -27.72
N ALA A 382 7.24 -29.99 -28.00
CA ALA A 382 6.99 -30.45 -29.37
C ALA A 382 5.81 -29.71 -30.00
N GLY A 383 6.07 -28.96 -31.08
CA GLY A 383 5.07 -28.19 -31.82
C GLY A 383 5.06 -26.68 -31.52
N GLU A 384 5.93 -26.19 -30.63
CA GLU A 384 6.12 -24.77 -30.38
C GLU A 384 7.35 -24.20 -31.11
N PRO A 385 7.43 -22.86 -31.30
CA PRO A 385 8.61 -22.22 -31.87
C PRO A 385 9.87 -22.48 -31.03
N ASP A 386 11.00 -22.71 -31.70
CA ASP A 386 12.28 -22.92 -31.01
C ASP A 386 12.66 -21.69 -30.17
N VAL A 387 13.10 -21.93 -28.94
CA VAL A 387 13.76 -20.90 -28.12
C VAL A 387 15.26 -20.99 -28.27
N VAL A 388 15.93 -19.85 -28.08
CA VAL A 388 17.39 -19.80 -28.03
C VAL A 388 17.83 -20.18 -26.62
N ILE A 389 18.55 -21.29 -26.51
CA ILE A 389 19.27 -21.69 -25.31
C ILE A 389 20.62 -20.97 -25.31
N THR A 390 20.95 -20.32 -24.19
CA THR A 390 22.22 -19.61 -23.95
C THR A 390 23.38 -20.59 -23.72
N GLU A 391 23.56 -21.52 -24.64
CA GLU A 391 24.64 -22.50 -24.66
C GLU A 391 25.10 -22.74 -26.11
N GLN A 392 26.41 -22.84 -26.33
CA GLN A 392 26.97 -23.18 -27.63
C GLN A 392 26.83 -24.70 -27.85
N ASP A 393 26.46 -25.14 -29.06
CA ASP A 393 26.36 -26.58 -29.38
C ASP A 393 27.72 -27.27 -29.12
N PRO A 394 27.81 -28.20 -28.15
CA PRO A 394 29.08 -28.80 -27.78
C PRO A 394 29.72 -29.63 -28.90
N LYS A 395 28.93 -30.28 -29.76
CA LYS A 395 29.46 -31.07 -30.87
C LYS A 395 30.03 -30.17 -31.95
N LEU A 396 29.28 -29.13 -32.31
CA LEU A 396 29.72 -28.15 -33.31
C LEU A 396 30.93 -27.36 -32.81
N LEU A 397 30.96 -26.99 -31.53
CA LEU A 397 32.10 -26.31 -30.90
C LEU A 397 33.34 -27.20 -30.89
N ASN A 398 33.21 -28.49 -30.52
CA ASN A 398 34.34 -29.42 -30.54
C ASN A 398 34.90 -29.62 -31.96
N GLU A 399 34.02 -29.73 -32.96
CA GLU A 399 34.45 -29.84 -34.35
C GLU A 399 35.17 -28.56 -34.81
N PHE A 400 34.62 -27.39 -34.48
CA PHE A 400 35.24 -26.10 -34.76
C PHE A 400 36.62 -26.00 -34.10
N MET A 401 36.74 -26.35 -32.83
CA MET A 401 38.01 -26.29 -32.09
C MET A 401 39.05 -27.29 -32.62
N ALA A 402 38.63 -28.45 -33.11
CA ALA A 402 39.52 -29.42 -33.73
C ALA A 402 40.12 -28.89 -35.05
N ASN A 403 39.33 -28.17 -35.84
CA ASN A 403 39.75 -27.68 -37.16
C ASN A 403 40.43 -26.30 -37.12
N TYR A 404 39.98 -25.41 -36.22
CA TYR A 404 40.36 -23.99 -36.20
C TYR A 404 40.87 -23.51 -34.83
N GLY A 405 40.94 -24.37 -33.81
CA GLY A 405 41.24 -23.98 -32.43
C GLY A 405 42.57 -23.25 -32.25
N ALA A 406 43.62 -23.66 -32.96
CA ALA A 406 44.93 -23.02 -32.89
C ALA A 406 44.89 -21.56 -33.38
N GLU A 407 44.19 -21.30 -34.48
CA GLU A 407 44.02 -19.95 -35.03
C GLU A 407 43.04 -19.13 -34.19
N TYR A 408 41.96 -19.77 -33.72
CA TYR A 408 41.00 -19.18 -32.81
C TYR A 408 41.67 -18.59 -31.57
N TYR A 409 42.52 -19.35 -30.87
CA TYR A 409 43.26 -18.86 -29.71
C TYR A 409 44.27 -17.75 -30.06
N ARG A 410 44.88 -17.79 -31.24
CA ARG A 410 45.82 -16.73 -31.68
C ARG A 410 45.11 -15.40 -31.93
N VAL A 411 43.89 -15.42 -32.44
CA VAL A 411 43.13 -14.22 -32.83
C VAL A 411 42.25 -13.68 -31.70
N THR A 412 41.81 -14.54 -30.78
CA THR A 412 40.86 -14.19 -29.71
C THR A 412 41.42 -14.29 -28.29
N GLY A 413 42.68 -14.73 -28.15
CA GLY A 413 43.42 -14.85 -26.89
C GLY A 413 43.88 -13.53 -26.29
#